data_AF-A0A9X3YND8-F1
#
_entry.id   AF-A0A9X3YND8-F1
#
_cell.length_a   1.000
_cell.length_b   1.000
_cell.length_c   1.000
_cell.angle_alpha   90.00
_cell.angle_beta   90.00
_cell.angle_gamma   90.00
#
_symmetry.space_group_name_H-M   'P 1'
#
loop_
_entity.id
_entity.type
_entity.pdbx_description
1 polymer ?
#
loop_
_entity_poly.entity_id
_entity_poly.type
_entity_poly.pdbx_seq_one_letter_code
_entity_poly.pdbx_strand_id
1 'polypeptide(L)'
;MGHSKIPLLWIPGQDSKKAERAFLTINRSAVQIDPTELRILSGRFEPNAIAARAIVRNASGHRYWDKFSIKGRREVESLGREIYASLYNPPLEAPIRTADLPMAGPGYGSQTLPLIFDFVNIANGLPVVDASKTRRKDSESVTVANEADTLRVMRNAVKMARRLTGTHASSLALHPAIYFYSSNGRHQPTAVLAFTVLVKHLEDERLLNEFTSVRHLFEDFLTENKGFINQLTTQYGSMTKGYRQLKDYLLFVLNLFIQGSSGSEVLEALSLSDKYQKLVKYSPVLAQSANGFSKSLRQWKFLKDALAVSFTCGICGSKLNARTSTMDHKKDLKHGGKDAGDNAQWAHPYCNSTFKDAAAKLAQSADMTRVSRS
;
A
#
# COMPACT_ATOMS: atom_id res chain seq x y z
N MET A 1 -20.38 -25.90 -18.78
CA MET A 1 -20.63 -24.48 -19.16
C MET A 1 -22.02 -24.13 -18.70
N GLY A 2 -22.15 -23.31 -17.65
CA GLY A 2 -23.45 -22.86 -17.14
C GLY A 2 -23.41 -21.35 -17.01
N HIS A 3 -23.97 -20.65 -18.00
CA HIS A 3 -24.20 -19.21 -17.88
C HIS A 3 -25.29 -18.99 -16.83
N SER A 4 -24.91 -18.54 -15.63
CA SER A 4 -25.89 -18.02 -14.67
C SER A 4 -26.58 -16.81 -15.32
N LYS A 5 -27.83 -17.00 -15.76
CA LYS A 5 -28.71 -15.94 -16.24
C LYS A 5 -28.93 -14.96 -15.09
N ILE A 6 -28.31 -13.79 -15.14
CA ILE A 6 -28.66 -12.66 -14.28
C ILE A 6 -30.02 -12.15 -14.78
N PRO A 7 -31.12 -12.23 -14.01
CA PRO A 7 -32.40 -11.69 -14.45
C PRO A 7 -32.30 -10.15 -14.49
N LEU A 8 -32.22 -9.59 -15.69
CA LEU A 8 -32.33 -8.15 -15.93
C LEU A 8 -33.80 -7.76 -15.83
N LEU A 9 -34.21 -7.19 -14.70
CA LEU A 9 -35.54 -6.61 -14.54
C LEU A 9 -35.50 -5.14 -15.02
N TRP A 10 -36.02 -4.89 -16.21
CA TRP A 10 -36.27 -3.52 -16.69
C TRP A 10 -37.50 -2.96 -15.98
N ILE A 11 -37.37 -1.80 -15.32
CA ILE A 11 -38.51 -1.05 -14.79
C ILE A 11 -38.82 0.05 -15.81
N PRO A 12 -39.89 -0.07 -16.62
CA PRO A 12 -40.20 0.94 -17.62
C PRO A 12 -40.66 2.24 -16.94
N GLY A 13 -40.03 3.36 -17.28
CA GLY A 13 -40.69 4.67 -17.21
C GLY A 13 -40.59 5.51 -15.93
N GLN A 14 -39.72 5.27 -14.93
CA GLN A 14 -39.51 6.25 -13.84
C GLN A 14 -38.11 6.29 -13.21
N ASP A 15 -37.65 7.53 -12.99
CA ASP A 15 -36.61 8.05 -12.08
C ASP A 15 -35.46 7.09 -11.72
N SER A 16 -34.25 7.42 -12.18
CA SER A 16 -33.00 6.71 -11.82
C SER A 16 -32.84 6.46 -10.31
N LYS A 17 -33.42 7.33 -9.46
CA LYS A 17 -33.41 7.20 -8.00
C LYS A 17 -34.29 6.05 -7.50
N LYS A 18 -35.39 5.73 -8.20
CA LYS A 18 -36.26 4.58 -7.87
C LYS A 18 -35.62 3.27 -8.29
N ALA A 19 -35.00 3.23 -9.47
CA ALA A 19 -34.24 2.07 -9.93
C ALA A 19 -33.05 1.78 -9.00
N GLU A 20 -32.36 2.81 -8.51
CA GLU A 20 -31.29 2.68 -7.52
C GLU A 20 -31.81 2.13 -6.18
N ARG A 21 -32.91 2.68 -5.64
CA ARG A 21 -33.52 2.18 -4.41
C ARG A 21 -33.96 0.72 -4.54
N ALA A 22 -34.52 0.35 -5.68
CA ALA A 22 -34.89 -1.03 -5.98
C ALA A 22 -33.65 -1.93 -6.07
N PHE A 23 -32.58 -1.50 -6.76
CA PHE A 23 -31.31 -2.24 -6.84
C PHE A 23 -30.71 -2.49 -5.45
N LEU A 24 -30.64 -1.46 -4.60
CA LEU A 24 -30.15 -1.59 -3.23
C LEU A 24 -31.05 -2.51 -2.39
N THR A 25 -32.38 -2.43 -2.54
CA THR A 25 -33.34 -3.24 -1.79
C THR A 25 -33.29 -4.72 -2.19
N ILE A 26 -33.17 -5.01 -3.49
CA ILE A 26 -33.16 -6.38 -4.02
C ILE A 26 -31.83 -7.09 -3.71
N ASN A 27 -30.70 -6.40 -3.90
CA ASN A 27 -29.39 -7.02 -3.64
C ASN A 27 -29.09 -7.16 -2.15
N ARG A 28 -29.79 -6.42 -1.26
CA ARG A 28 -29.75 -6.70 0.18
C ARG A 28 -30.30 -8.09 0.53
N SER A 29 -31.15 -8.68 -0.31
CA SER A 29 -31.90 -9.91 -0.01
C SER A 29 -31.26 -11.20 -0.55
N ALA A 30 -30.51 -11.14 -1.66
CA ALA A 30 -30.06 -12.34 -2.38
C ALA A 30 -28.52 -12.50 -2.51
N VAL A 31 -27.75 -11.40 -2.58
CA VAL A 31 -26.27 -11.42 -2.59
C VAL A 31 -25.78 -10.21 -1.80
N GLN A 32 -25.34 -10.42 -0.55
CA GLN A 32 -24.92 -9.32 0.32
C GLN A 32 -23.78 -8.52 -0.31
N ILE A 33 -24.10 -7.30 -0.78
CA ILE A 33 -23.10 -6.31 -1.19
C ILE A 33 -22.25 -5.97 0.04
N ASP A 34 -20.94 -5.84 -0.15
CA ASP A 34 -20.03 -5.42 0.92
C ASP A 34 -20.54 -4.11 1.57
N PRO A 35 -20.61 -4.00 2.91
CA PRO A 35 -21.11 -2.80 3.58
C PRO A 35 -20.38 -1.51 3.17
N THR A 36 -19.09 -1.62 2.83
CA THR A 36 -18.30 -0.49 2.34
C THR A 36 -18.72 -0.12 0.92
N GLU A 37 -18.95 -1.09 0.05
CA GLU A 37 -19.45 -0.84 -1.30
C GLU A 37 -20.85 -0.22 -1.28
N LEU A 38 -21.73 -0.66 -0.38
CA LEU A 38 -23.03 0.00 -0.15
C LEU A 38 -22.85 1.47 0.27
N ARG A 39 -21.92 1.76 1.19
CA ARG A 39 -21.61 3.14 1.59
C ARG A 39 -21.12 3.98 0.40
N ILE A 40 -20.26 3.42 -0.44
CA ILE A 40 -19.74 4.08 -1.64
C ILE A 40 -20.86 4.31 -2.67
N LEU A 41 -21.86 3.43 -2.76
CA LEU A 41 -23.03 3.62 -3.63
C LEU A 41 -23.92 4.76 -3.11
N SER A 42 -24.20 4.79 -1.81
CA SER A 42 -24.97 5.87 -1.19
C SER A 42 -24.28 7.24 -1.33
N GLY A 43 -22.97 7.30 -1.12
CA GLY A 43 -22.14 8.50 -1.27
C GLY A 43 -21.45 8.62 -2.63
N ARG A 44 -22.00 8.08 -3.72
CA ARG A 44 -21.29 7.94 -5.02
C ARG A 44 -20.80 9.23 -5.67
N PHE A 45 -21.32 10.37 -5.24
CA PHE A 45 -20.93 11.70 -5.71
C PHE A 45 -19.99 12.43 -4.73
N GLU A 46 -19.63 11.79 -3.61
CA GLU A 46 -18.61 12.31 -2.73
C GLU A 46 -17.23 12.27 -3.42
N PRO A 47 -16.36 13.27 -3.19
CA PRO A 47 -15.03 13.35 -3.82
C PRO A 47 -14.18 12.07 -3.73
N ASN A 48 -14.16 11.43 -2.57
CA ASN A 48 -13.45 10.17 -2.32
C ASN A 48 -14.08 8.97 -3.02
N ALA A 49 -15.41 8.91 -3.13
CA ALA A 49 -16.12 7.85 -3.85
C ALA A 49 -15.88 7.96 -5.36
N ILE A 50 -15.94 9.17 -5.91
CA ILE A 50 -15.62 9.45 -7.32
C ILE A 50 -14.16 9.07 -7.61
N ALA A 51 -13.23 9.55 -6.77
CA ALA A 51 -11.81 9.23 -6.89
C ALA A 51 -11.56 7.71 -6.88
N ALA A 52 -12.11 6.99 -5.91
CA ALA A 52 -11.91 5.55 -5.79
C ALA A 52 -12.43 4.77 -7.01
N ARG A 53 -13.61 5.14 -7.53
CA ARG A 53 -14.18 4.52 -8.74
C ARG A 53 -13.37 4.84 -9.99
N ALA A 54 -12.92 6.10 -10.14
CA ALA A 54 -12.04 6.49 -11.23
C ALA A 54 -10.73 5.69 -11.21
N ILE A 55 -10.14 5.47 -10.04
CA ILE A 55 -8.90 4.70 -9.89
C ILE A 55 -9.12 3.23 -10.22
N VAL A 56 -10.05 2.54 -9.54
CA VAL A 56 -10.24 1.07 -9.66
C VAL A 56 -10.54 0.63 -11.09
N ARG A 57 -11.23 1.48 -11.86
CA ARG A 57 -11.56 1.21 -13.25
C ARG A 57 -10.54 1.77 -14.23
N ASN A 58 -9.37 2.23 -13.80
CA ASN A 58 -8.35 2.81 -14.67
C ASN A 58 -8.92 3.96 -15.54
N ALA A 59 -9.68 4.85 -14.90
CA ALA A 59 -10.47 5.91 -15.50
C ALA A 59 -11.50 5.47 -16.56
N SER A 60 -11.92 4.21 -16.54
CA SER A 60 -13.00 3.68 -17.38
C SER A 60 -14.30 3.44 -16.61
N GLY A 61 -15.36 3.04 -17.31
CA GLY A 61 -16.68 2.78 -16.71
C GLY A 61 -17.55 4.04 -16.56
N HIS A 62 -18.54 3.98 -15.66
CA HIS A 62 -19.48 5.08 -15.46
C HIS A 62 -18.79 6.31 -14.88
N ARG A 63 -18.94 7.45 -15.56
CA ARG A 63 -18.30 8.71 -15.23
C ARG A 63 -19.14 9.52 -14.25
N TYR A 64 -18.93 9.29 -12.97
CA TYR A 64 -19.56 10.09 -11.90
C TYR A 64 -19.15 11.58 -11.93
N TRP A 65 -18.12 11.90 -12.72
CA TRP A 65 -17.59 13.23 -12.96
C TRP A 65 -18.05 13.84 -14.29
N ASP A 66 -19.07 13.31 -14.97
CA ASP A 66 -19.52 13.81 -16.28
C ASP A 66 -19.96 15.28 -16.26
N LYS A 67 -20.43 15.77 -15.11
CA LYS A 67 -20.84 17.16 -14.90
C LYS A 67 -19.66 18.13 -14.70
N PHE A 68 -18.43 17.62 -14.60
CA PHE A 68 -17.25 18.47 -14.46
C PHE A 68 -16.90 19.16 -15.78
N SER A 69 -16.14 20.24 -15.68
CA SER A 69 -15.54 20.93 -16.80
C SER A 69 -14.73 19.95 -17.68
N ILE A 70 -14.57 20.26 -18.97
CA ILE A 70 -13.78 19.41 -19.88
C ILE A 70 -12.36 19.19 -19.34
N LYS A 71 -11.77 20.25 -18.76
CA LYS A 71 -10.45 20.18 -18.11
C LYS A 71 -10.48 19.27 -16.88
N GLY A 72 -11.45 19.45 -15.99
CA GLY A 72 -11.61 18.63 -14.79
C GLY A 72 -11.81 17.15 -15.11
N ARG A 73 -12.61 16.83 -16.13
CA ARG A 73 -12.81 15.45 -16.60
C ARG A 73 -11.51 14.82 -17.08
N ARG A 74 -10.74 15.52 -17.93
CA ARG A 74 -9.43 15.03 -18.41
C ARG A 74 -8.45 14.83 -17.26
N GLU A 75 -8.45 15.73 -16.29
CA GLU A 75 -7.55 15.65 -15.13
C GLU A 75 -7.93 14.47 -14.21
N VAL A 76 -9.21 14.27 -13.90
CA VAL A 76 -9.69 13.08 -13.16
C VAL A 76 -9.23 11.80 -13.86
N GLU A 77 -9.40 11.71 -15.17
CA GLU A 77 -8.99 10.52 -15.91
C GLU A 77 -7.47 10.31 -15.90
N SER A 78 -6.69 11.38 -16.07
CA SER A 78 -5.23 11.32 -16.00
C SER A 78 -4.73 10.84 -14.63
N LEU A 79 -5.21 11.47 -13.56
CA LEU A 79 -4.87 11.11 -12.19
C LEU A 79 -5.31 9.68 -11.85
N GLY A 80 -6.51 9.28 -12.30
CA GLY A 80 -7.03 7.93 -12.10
C GLY A 80 -6.16 6.86 -12.73
N ARG A 81 -5.71 7.06 -13.99
CA ARG A 81 -4.79 6.15 -14.68
C ARG A 81 -3.42 6.08 -14.02
N GLU A 82 -2.90 7.22 -13.58
CA GLU A 82 -1.59 7.27 -12.92
C GLU A 82 -1.58 6.49 -11.59
N ILE A 83 -2.60 6.70 -10.75
CA ILE A 83 -2.73 5.95 -9.50
C ILE A 83 -2.94 4.47 -9.80
N TYR A 84 -3.82 4.12 -10.74
CA TYR A 84 -4.05 2.72 -11.12
C TYR A 84 -2.74 2.04 -11.53
N ALA A 85 -1.96 2.68 -12.41
CA ALA A 85 -0.68 2.16 -12.87
C ALA A 85 0.32 1.98 -11.71
N SER A 86 0.37 2.93 -10.77
CA SER A 86 1.24 2.83 -9.60
C SER A 86 0.88 1.67 -8.68
N LEU A 87 -0.41 1.38 -8.53
CA LEU A 87 -0.91 0.39 -7.56
C LEU A 87 -1.04 -1.03 -8.13
N TYR A 88 -1.33 -1.16 -9.41
CA TYR A 88 -1.72 -2.44 -10.03
C TYR A 88 -0.77 -2.91 -11.15
N ASN A 89 0.28 -2.16 -11.50
CA ASN A 89 1.31 -2.65 -12.41
C ASN A 89 2.56 -3.11 -11.63
N PRO A 90 3.12 -4.30 -11.92
CA PRO A 90 2.70 -5.24 -12.97
C PRO A 90 1.38 -5.91 -12.62
N PRO A 91 0.60 -6.37 -13.62
CA PRO A 91 -0.53 -7.25 -13.32
C PRO A 91 -0.06 -8.48 -12.57
N LEU A 92 -0.87 -8.98 -11.63
CA LEU A 92 -0.53 -10.16 -10.85
C LEU A 92 -0.66 -11.42 -11.72
N GLU A 93 0.46 -12.08 -11.99
CA GLU A 93 0.49 -13.38 -12.66
C GLU A 93 0.45 -14.53 -11.64
N ALA A 94 -0.39 -15.53 -11.90
CA ALA A 94 -0.51 -16.72 -11.06
C ALA A 94 -0.13 -17.98 -11.86
N PRO A 95 0.81 -18.81 -11.38
CA PRO A 95 1.57 -18.71 -10.14
C PRO A 95 2.61 -17.57 -10.18
N ILE A 96 2.96 -17.00 -9.01
CA ILE A 96 4.00 -15.96 -8.92
C ILE A 96 5.34 -16.53 -9.39
N ARG A 97 5.96 -15.82 -10.34
CA ARG A 97 7.29 -16.11 -10.94
C ARG A 97 8.24 -14.92 -10.92
N THR A 98 7.84 -13.81 -10.31
CA THR A 98 8.67 -12.62 -10.14
C THR A 98 8.41 -12.01 -8.76
N ALA A 99 9.42 -11.37 -8.18
CA ALA A 99 9.27 -10.58 -6.96
C ALA A 99 8.71 -9.17 -7.23
N ASP A 100 8.65 -8.76 -8.51
CA ASP A 100 7.96 -7.56 -8.97
C ASP A 100 6.45 -7.82 -9.04
N LEU A 101 5.74 -7.43 -7.97
CA LEU A 101 4.32 -7.69 -7.77
C LEU A 101 3.53 -6.38 -7.66
N PRO A 102 2.24 -6.33 -8.00
CA PRO A 102 1.44 -5.14 -7.80
C PRO A 102 1.23 -4.84 -6.33
N MET A 103 1.34 -3.58 -5.93
CA MET A 103 1.18 -3.10 -4.55
C MET A 103 -0.20 -3.43 -3.98
N ALA A 104 -1.25 -3.15 -4.74
CA ALA A 104 -2.65 -3.30 -4.34
C ALA A 104 -3.27 -4.64 -4.77
N GLY A 105 -2.44 -5.61 -5.17
CA GLY A 105 -2.89 -6.95 -5.53
C GLY A 105 -3.42 -7.04 -6.96
N PRO A 106 -4.33 -7.98 -7.26
CA PRO A 106 -4.72 -8.32 -8.64
C PRO A 106 -5.51 -7.23 -9.39
N GLY A 107 -6.05 -6.22 -8.70
CA GLY A 107 -6.87 -5.17 -9.35
C GLY A 107 -8.29 -5.61 -9.75
N TYR A 108 -8.72 -6.79 -9.29
CA TYR A 108 -10.09 -7.29 -9.46
C TYR A 108 -10.55 -8.05 -8.21
N GLY A 109 -11.87 -8.21 -8.07
CA GLY A 109 -12.51 -8.85 -6.92
C GLY A 109 -13.15 -7.85 -5.94
N SER A 110 -13.92 -8.38 -5.00
CA SER A 110 -14.80 -7.61 -4.11
C SER A 110 -14.07 -6.62 -3.18
N GLN A 111 -12.80 -6.86 -2.86
CA GLN A 111 -12.01 -5.99 -1.97
C GLN A 111 -11.32 -4.83 -2.69
N THR A 112 -11.31 -4.81 -4.02
CA THR A 112 -10.57 -3.81 -4.81
C THR A 112 -11.09 -2.40 -4.54
N LEU A 113 -12.41 -2.20 -4.64
CA LEU A 113 -13.03 -0.90 -4.43
C LEU A 113 -12.95 -0.43 -2.97
N PRO A 114 -13.29 -1.26 -1.96
CA PRO A 114 -13.07 -0.90 -0.56
C PRO A 114 -11.61 -0.52 -0.24
N LEU A 115 -10.63 -1.26 -0.76
CA LEU A 115 -9.21 -0.99 -0.51
C LEU A 115 -8.81 0.39 -1.03
N ILE A 116 -9.17 0.70 -2.27
CA ILE A 116 -8.83 2.00 -2.88
C ILE A 116 -9.61 3.13 -2.23
N PHE A 117 -10.86 2.92 -1.84
CA PHE A 117 -11.63 3.93 -1.13
C PHE A 117 -10.97 4.32 0.20
N ASP A 118 -10.54 3.34 0.99
CA ASP A 118 -9.88 3.64 2.26
C ASP A 118 -8.44 4.15 2.07
N PHE A 119 -7.72 3.71 1.02
CA PHE A 119 -6.46 4.32 0.62
C PHE A 119 -6.62 5.82 0.31
N VAL A 120 -7.64 6.19 -0.48
CA VAL A 120 -7.96 7.59 -0.80
C VAL A 120 -8.33 8.36 0.47
N ASN A 121 -9.09 7.75 1.38
CA ASN A 121 -9.44 8.39 2.64
C ASN A 121 -8.20 8.68 3.49
N ILE A 122 -7.30 7.71 3.65
CA ILE A 122 -6.04 7.86 4.40
C ILE A 122 -5.18 8.96 3.79
N ALA A 123 -5.00 8.94 2.46
CA ALA A 123 -4.20 9.94 1.75
C ALA A 123 -4.72 11.38 1.94
N ASN A 124 -6.00 11.53 2.31
CA ASN A 124 -6.66 12.82 2.49
C ASN A 124 -6.99 13.13 3.96
N GLY A 125 -6.55 12.31 4.92
CA GLY A 125 -6.90 12.50 6.33
C GLY A 125 -8.41 12.36 6.61
N LEU A 126 -9.16 11.69 5.74
CA LEU A 126 -10.58 11.45 5.91
C LEU A 126 -10.82 10.25 6.85
N PRO A 127 -11.93 10.23 7.61
CA PRO A 127 -12.24 9.10 8.49
C PRO A 127 -12.39 7.77 7.74
N VAL A 128 -11.57 6.80 8.13
CA VAL A 128 -11.75 5.39 7.75
C VAL A 128 -12.65 4.72 8.78
N VAL A 129 -13.81 4.25 8.33
CA VAL A 129 -14.86 3.68 9.17
C VAL A 129 -15.03 2.20 8.86
N ASP A 130 -15.10 1.38 9.90
CA ASP A 130 -15.57 0.01 9.77
C ASP A 130 -17.09 0.02 9.53
N ALA A 131 -17.47 -0.13 8.27
CA ALA A 131 -18.86 -0.17 7.82
C ALA A 131 -19.67 -1.32 8.46
N SER A 132 -19.02 -2.32 9.05
CA SER A 132 -19.72 -3.39 9.79
C SER A 132 -20.16 -2.98 11.21
N LYS A 133 -19.59 -1.91 11.77
CA LYS A 133 -19.89 -1.43 13.14
C LYS A 133 -20.81 -0.21 13.18
N THR A 134 -20.98 0.49 12.07
CA THR A 134 -21.83 1.68 12.02
C THR A 134 -23.28 1.27 11.79
N ARG A 135 -24.15 1.47 12.80
CA ARG A 135 -25.60 1.39 12.59
C ARG A 135 -26.02 2.51 11.62
N ARG A 136 -26.76 2.13 10.59
CA ARG A 136 -27.30 2.99 9.53
C ARG A 136 -27.82 4.31 10.09
N LYS A 137 -27.19 5.43 9.74
CA LYS A 137 -27.96 6.63 9.38
C LYS A 137 -27.93 6.69 7.88
N ASP A 138 -29.05 6.31 7.27
CA ASP A 138 -29.40 6.71 5.92
C ASP A 138 -29.60 8.23 5.98
N SER A 139 -28.52 9.02 5.99
CA SER A 139 -28.65 10.37 5.48
C SER A 139 -28.45 10.26 3.97
N GLU A 140 -29.56 10.39 3.24
CA GLU A 140 -29.51 10.78 1.84
C GLU A 140 -28.89 12.17 1.78
N SER A 141 -27.57 12.26 1.95
CA SER A 141 -26.83 13.42 1.53
C SER A 141 -26.92 13.40 0.02
N VAL A 142 -27.74 14.30 -0.54
CA VAL A 142 -27.70 14.63 -1.96
C VAL A 142 -26.41 15.44 -2.15
N THR A 143 -25.27 14.75 -2.03
CA THR A 143 -23.97 15.34 -2.31
C THR A 143 -23.91 15.54 -3.81
N VAL A 144 -23.83 16.80 -4.23
CA VAL A 144 -23.51 17.14 -5.62
C VAL A 144 -22.01 16.97 -5.78
N ALA A 145 -21.60 16.33 -6.87
CA ALA A 145 -20.19 16.14 -7.18
C ALA A 145 -19.48 17.50 -7.27
N ASN A 146 -18.45 17.70 -6.44
CA ASN A 146 -17.64 18.91 -6.43
C ASN A 146 -16.31 18.64 -7.16
N GLU A 147 -16.09 19.34 -8.28
CA GLU A 147 -14.89 19.19 -9.11
C GLU A 147 -13.61 19.54 -8.35
N ALA A 148 -13.58 20.70 -7.68
CA ALA A 148 -12.39 21.18 -6.98
C ALA A 148 -11.98 20.24 -5.85
N ASP A 149 -12.96 19.76 -5.06
CA ASP A 149 -12.72 18.81 -3.98
C ASP A 149 -12.27 17.44 -4.52
N THR A 150 -12.88 16.97 -5.61
CA THR A 150 -12.50 15.68 -6.24
C THR A 150 -11.06 15.73 -6.76
N LEU A 151 -10.70 16.80 -7.47
CA LEU A 151 -9.33 16.98 -7.97
C LEU A 151 -8.32 17.11 -6.83
N ARG A 152 -8.65 17.82 -5.75
CA ARG A 152 -7.80 17.88 -4.54
C ARG A 152 -7.59 16.48 -3.96
N VAL A 153 -8.66 15.72 -3.78
CA VAL A 153 -8.63 14.36 -3.23
C VAL A 153 -7.77 13.42 -4.08
N MET A 154 -7.92 13.48 -5.41
CA MET A 154 -7.12 12.67 -6.34
C MET A 154 -5.65 13.08 -6.37
N ARG A 155 -5.33 14.38 -6.35
CA ARG A 155 -3.93 14.84 -6.32
C ARG A 155 -3.22 14.39 -5.05
N ASN A 156 -3.88 14.41 -3.91
CA ASN A 156 -3.33 13.88 -2.65
C ASN A 156 -3.12 12.36 -2.72
N ALA A 157 -4.07 11.62 -3.33
CA ALA A 157 -3.91 10.19 -3.56
C ALA A 157 -2.73 9.87 -4.51
N VAL A 158 -2.49 10.67 -5.56
CA VAL A 158 -1.28 10.57 -6.40
C VAL A 158 -0.02 10.78 -5.59
N LYS A 159 0.04 11.84 -4.75
CA LYS A 159 1.21 12.09 -3.90
C LYS A 159 1.51 10.91 -2.98
N MET A 160 0.46 10.34 -2.36
CA MET A 160 0.61 9.16 -1.50
C MET A 160 1.06 7.93 -2.29
N ALA A 161 0.50 7.67 -3.48
CA ALA A 161 0.93 6.56 -4.33
C ALA A 161 2.40 6.70 -4.75
N ARG A 162 2.81 7.91 -5.18
CA ARG A 162 4.21 8.25 -5.52
C ARG A 162 5.15 8.16 -4.32
N ARG A 163 4.66 8.38 -3.09
CA ARG A 163 5.47 8.23 -1.88
C ARG A 163 5.73 6.76 -1.55
N LEU A 164 4.74 5.88 -1.78
CA LEU A 164 4.86 4.45 -1.52
C LEU A 164 5.65 3.71 -2.60
N THR A 165 5.44 4.05 -3.88
CA THR A 165 5.98 3.31 -5.02
C THR A 165 6.21 4.19 -6.25
N GLY A 166 6.83 3.62 -7.28
CA GLY A 166 7.22 4.31 -8.51
C GLY A 166 8.63 4.90 -8.43
N THR A 167 9.03 5.62 -9.48
CA THR A 167 10.37 6.19 -9.68
C THR A 167 10.45 7.69 -9.39
N HIS A 168 9.37 8.31 -8.94
CA HIS A 168 9.36 9.71 -8.56
C HIS A 168 10.36 9.95 -7.41
N ALA A 169 11.05 11.10 -7.39
CA ALA A 169 12.07 11.42 -6.38
C ALA A 169 11.57 11.24 -4.92
N SER A 170 10.30 11.53 -4.65
CA SER A 170 9.71 11.32 -3.32
C SER A 170 9.46 9.84 -2.97
N SER A 171 9.65 8.89 -3.88
CA SER A 171 9.24 7.50 -3.70
C SER A 171 10.17 6.73 -2.79
N LEU A 172 9.60 6.12 -1.76
CA LEU A 172 10.27 5.09 -0.96
C LEU A 172 10.44 3.79 -1.75
N ALA A 173 9.70 3.58 -2.85
CA ALA A 173 9.78 2.37 -3.66
C ALA A 173 9.72 1.10 -2.79
N LEU A 174 8.66 0.99 -1.96
CA LEU A 174 8.46 -0.12 -1.05
C LEU A 174 8.33 -1.43 -1.83
N HIS A 175 9.21 -2.40 -1.56
CA HIS A 175 9.26 -3.65 -2.30
C HIS A 175 7.99 -4.49 -2.09
N PRO A 176 7.13 -4.70 -3.10
CA PRO A 176 5.80 -5.26 -2.87
C PRO A 176 5.79 -6.63 -2.17
N ALA A 177 6.68 -7.53 -2.58
CA ALA A 177 6.84 -8.84 -1.92
C ALA A 177 7.20 -8.78 -0.42
N ILE A 178 7.83 -7.71 0.06
CA ILE A 178 8.16 -7.51 1.48
C ILE A 178 6.94 -6.95 2.23
N TYR A 179 6.32 -5.89 1.69
CA TYR A 179 5.35 -5.07 2.42
C TYR A 179 3.89 -5.52 2.28
N PHE A 180 3.50 -6.10 1.14
CA PHE A 180 2.07 -6.29 0.81
C PHE A 180 1.67 -7.74 0.53
N TYR A 181 2.60 -8.68 0.66
CA TYR A 181 2.37 -10.10 0.42
C TYR A 181 2.89 -10.95 1.59
N SER A 182 2.12 -11.99 1.93
CA SER A 182 2.51 -13.00 2.89
C SER A 182 3.65 -13.87 2.35
N SER A 183 4.20 -14.71 3.24
CA SER A 183 5.28 -15.64 2.90
C SER A 183 4.92 -16.62 1.78
N ASN A 184 3.64 -16.93 1.55
CA ASN A 184 3.17 -17.80 0.46
C ASN A 184 2.60 -17.02 -0.76
N GLY A 185 2.84 -15.70 -0.85
CA GLY A 185 2.43 -14.90 -1.99
C GLY A 185 0.96 -14.51 -2.02
N ARG A 186 0.23 -14.64 -0.90
CA ARG A 186 -1.13 -14.08 -0.78
C ARG A 186 -1.03 -12.57 -0.54
N HIS A 187 -1.73 -11.79 -1.34
CA HIS A 187 -1.86 -10.35 -1.13
C HIS A 187 -2.52 -10.03 0.22
N GLN A 188 -2.05 -8.99 0.90
CA GLN A 188 -2.50 -8.56 2.22
C GLN A 188 -3.04 -7.11 2.15
N PRO A 189 -4.34 -6.92 1.86
CA PRO A 189 -4.96 -5.60 1.79
C PRO A 189 -4.83 -4.76 3.07
N THR A 190 -4.91 -5.41 4.24
CA THR A 190 -4.71 -4.74 5.53
C THR A 190 -3.31 -4.14 5.66
N ALA A 191 -2.29 -4.81 5.12
CA ALA A 191 -0.92 -4.32 5.12
C ALA A 191 -0.77 -3.09 4.23
N VAL A 192 -1.44 -3.06 3.07
CA VAL A 192 -1.48 -1.86 2.19
C VAL A 192 -2.00 -0.65 2.97
N LEU A 193 -3.14 -0.78 3.67
CA LEU A 193 -3.69 0.31 4.48
C LEU A 193 -2.77 0.69 5.65
N ALA A 194 -2.22 -0.30 6.36
CA ALA A 194 -1.34 -0.07 7.50
C ALA A 194 -0.06 0.69 7.11
N PHE A 195 0.60 0.28 6.03
CA PHE A 195 1.79 0.97 5.52
C PHE A 195 1.46 2.35 4.93
N THR A 196 0.29 2.52 4.30
CA THR A 196 -0.15 3.85 3.84
C THR A 196 -0.25 4.82 5.02
N VAL A 197 -0.85 4.39 6.14
CA VAL A 197 -0.96 5.22 7.36
C VAL A 197 0.39 5.40 8.04
N LEU A 198 1.22 4.36 8.09
CA LEU A 198 2.56 4.45 8.66
C LEU A 198 3.41 5.47 7.90
N VAL A 199 3.48 5.36 6.58
CA VAL A 199 4.26 6.28 5.74
C VAL A 199 3.72 7.69 5.82
N LYS A 200 2.39 7.87 5.86
CA LYS A 200 1.80 9.17 6.13
C LYS A 200 2.26 9.74 7.48
N HIS A 201 2.23 8.93 8.53
CA HIS A 201 2.71 9.34 9.86
C HIS A 201 4.21 9.70 9.85
N LEU A 202 5.06 8.91 9.17
CA LEU A 202 6.48 9.23 9.03
C LEU A 202 6.72 10.54 8.25
N GLU A 203 5.89 10.84 7.25
CA GLU A 203 5.96 12.11 6.53
C GLU A 203 5.52 13.29 7.40
N ASP A 204 4.40 13.15 8.11
CA ASP A 204 3.86 14.19 9.01
C ASP A 204 4.82 14.50 10.17
N GLU A 205 5.45 13.47 10.76
CA GLU A 205 6.41 13.60 11.87
C GLU A 205 7.86 13.82 11.40
N ARG A 206 8.10 13.93 10.07
CA ARG A 206 9.44 14.09 9.46
C ARG A 206 10.44 12.97 9.76
N LEU A 207 9.96 11.77 10.04
CA LEU A 207 10.74 10.57 10.39
C LEU A 207 11.18 9.73 9.18
N LEU A 208 11.03 10.25 7.94
CA LEU A 208 11.39 9.49 6.73
C LEU A 208 12.88 9.19 6.63
N ASN A 209 13.75 10.05 7.15
CA ASN A 209 15.20 9.84 7.11
C ASN A 209 15.63 8.78 8.12
N GLU A 210 15.05 8.82 9.32
CA GLU A 210 15.23 7.86 10.40
C GLU A 210 14.71 6.48 9.99
N PHE A 211 13.55 6.42 9.34
CA PHE A 211 13.09 5.19 8.71
C PHE A 211 14.09 4.70 7.65
N THR A 212 14.60 5.59 6.80
CA THR A 212 15.50 5.21 5.70
C THR A 212 16.85 4.71 6.21
N SER A 213 17.37 5.25 7.31
CA SER A 213 18.65 4.82 7.88
C SER A 213 18.61 3.39 8.45
N VAL A 214 17.48 2.97 9.00
CA VAL A 214 17.30 1.62 9.57
C VAL A 214 16.48 0.69 8.69
N ARG A 215 16.18 1.12 7.45
CA ARG A 215 15.25 0.44 6.56
C ARG A 215 15.64 -1.01 6.26
N HIS A 216 16.92 -1.30 6.11
CA HIS A 216 17.39 -2.67 5.81
C HIS A 216 17.10 -3.62 6.97
N LEU A 217 17.39 -3.20 8.21
CA LEU A 217 17.08 -3.97 9.42
C LEU A 217 15.57 -4.24 9.53
N PHE A 218 14.77 -3.20 9.28
CA PHE A 218 13.32 -3.31 9.30
C PHE A 218 12.78 -4.27 8.23
N GLU A 219 13.23 -4.15 6.98
CA GLU A 219 12.81 -5.03 5.88
C GLU A 219 13.24 -6.48 6.07
N ASP A 220 14.45 -6.72 6.57
CA ASP A 220 14.96 -8.07 6.86
C ASP A 220 14.13 -8.71 7.99
N PHE A 221 13.88 -7.96 9.07
CA PHE A 221 13.03 -8.42 10.16
C PHE A 221 11.61 -8.78 9.68
N LEU A 222 11.00 -7.93 8.85
CA LEU A 222 9.67 -8.22 8.27
C LEU A 222 9.70 -9.47 7.40
N THR A 223 10.76 -9.67 6.62
CA THR A 223 10.92 -10.81 5.71
C THR A 223 11.06 -12.12 6.49
N GLU A 224 11.86 -12.13 7.55
CA GLU A 224 12.06 -13.30 8.41
C GLU A 224 10.84 -13.64 9.26
N ASN A 225 10.03 -12.63 9.60
CA ASN A 225 8.93 -12.76 10.53
C ASN A 225 7.56 -12.45 9.87
N LYS A 226 7.42 -12.69 8.56
CA LYS A 226 6.17 -12.47 7.79
C LYS A 226 4.93 -13.11 8.40
N GLY A 227 5.09 -14.14 9.23
CA GLY A 227 4.00 -14.79 9.96
C GLY A 227 3.28 -13.86 10.94
N PHE A 228 3.94 -12.85 11.49
CA PHE A 228 3.37 -11.93 12.48
C PHE A 228 2.26 -11.06 11.90
N ILE A 229 2.46 -10.53 10.68
CA ILE A 229 1.42 -9.76 9.98
C ILE A 229 0.16 -10.61 9.80
N ASN A 230 0.31 -11.87 9.38
CA ASN A 230 -0.84 -12.78 9.25
C ASN A 230 -1.56 -12.99 10.58
N GLN A 231 -0.83 -13.26 11.67
CA GLN A 231 -1.41 -13.46 12.99
C GLN A 231 -2.20 -12.24 13.48
N LEU A 232 -1.63 -11.03 13.32
CA LEU A 232 -2.30 -9.79 13.67
C LEU A 232 -3.56 -9.55 12.83
N THR A 233 -3.50 -9.81 11.53
CA THR A 233 -4.68 -9.67 10.65
C THR A 233 -5.77 -10.71 10.95
N THR A 234 -5.41 -11.90 11.43
CA THR A 234 -6.37 -12.90 11.90
C THR A 234 -7.00 -12.48 13.23
N GLN A 235 -6.20 -11.95 14.16
CA GLN A 235 -6.65 -11.53 15.48
C GLN A 235 -7.58 -10.31 15.44
N TYR A 236 -7.19 -9.26 14.71
CA TYR A 236 -7.91 -7.99 14.68
C TYR A 236 -8.86 -7.84 13.48
N GLY A 237 -8.76 -8.74 12.50
CA GLY A 237 -9.55 -8.73 11.28
C GLY A 237 -8.88 -8.01 10.11
N SER A 238 -9.47 -8.20 8.92
CA SER A 238 -8.96 -7.66 7.66
C SER A 238 -9.41 -6.22 7.40
N MET A 239 -8.70 -5.52 6.51
CA MET A 239 -9.04 -4.19 6.00
C MET A 239 -9.15 -3.15 7.12
N THR A 240 -10.25 -2.39 7.15
CA THR A 240 -10.52 -1.32 8.11
C THR A 240 -10.54 -1.79 9.58
N LYS A 241 -10.69 -3.10 9.83
CA LYS A 241 -10.77 -3.68 11.17
C LYS A 241 -9.42 -3.72 11.90
N GLY A 242 -8.35 -4.09 11.19
CA GLY A 242 -7.05 -4.38 11.79
C GLY A 242 -5.89 -3.49 11.36
N TYR A 243 -6.06 -2.60 10.37
CA TYR A 243 -4.92 -1.83 9.82
C TYR A 243 -4.26 -0.90 10.85
N ARG A 244 -5.02 -0.35 11.81
CA ARG A 244 -4.45 0.52 12.87
C ARG A 244 -3.57 -0.27 13.82
N GLN A 245 -4.05 -1.43 14.27
CA GLN A 245 -3.30 -2.33 15.14
C GLN A 245 -2.04 -2.84 14.45
N LEU A 246 -2.13 -3.14 13.15
CA LEU A 246 -0.96 -3.48 12.34
C LEU A 246 0.01 -2.30 12.21
N LYS A 247 -0.48 -1.07 11.99
CA LYS A 247 0.35 0.14 11.97
C LYS A 247 1.06 0.37 13.31
N ASP A 248 0.38 0.17 14.44
CA ASP A 248 0.99 0.31 15.77
C ASP A 248 2.11 -0.72 15.99
N TYR A 249 1.90 -1.96 15.54
CA TYR A 249 2.92 -3.01 15.58
C TYR A 249 4.14 -2.63 14.73
N LEU A 250 3.91 -2.18 13.50
CA LEU A 250 4.98 -1.78 12.59
C LEU A 250 5.78 -0.60 13.15
N LEU A 251 5.09 0.38 13.74
CA LEU A 251 5.73 1.54 14.38
C LEU A 251 6.52 1.14 15.63
N PHE A 252 5.99 0.22 16.44
CA PHE A 252 6.70 -0.33 17.60
C PHE A 252 8.03 -0.98 17.18
N VAL A 253 7.99 -1.86 16.17
CA VAL A 253 9.18 -2.53 15.63
C VAL A 253 10.16 -1.52 15.04
N LEU A 254 9.67 -0.56 14.24
CA LEU A 254 10.50 0.46 13.62
C LEU A 254 11.22 1.32 14.66
N ASN A 255 10.52 1.74 15.71
CA ASN A 255 11.10 2.59 16.74
C ASN A 255 12.24 1.90 17.51
N LEU A 256 12.14 0.59 17.74
CA LEU A 256 13.23 -0.18 18.34
C LEU A 256 14.48 -0.18 17.44
N PHE A 257 14.32 -0.36 16.13
CA PHE A 257 15.45 -0.24 15.20
C PHE A 257 16.04 1.17 15.16
N ILE A 258 15.20 2.21 15.18
CA ILE A 258 15.66 3.62 15.28
C ILE A 258 16.46 3.85 16.57
N GLN A 259 16.09 3.17 17.65
CA GLN A 259 16.81 3.22 18.94
C GLN A 259 18.07 2.34 18.97
N GLY A 260 18.40 1.64 17.87
CA GLY A 260 19.60 0.84 17.74
C GLY A 260 19.45 -0.62 18.17
N SER A 261 18.23 -1.10 18.44
CA SER A 261 18.00 -2.51 18.76
C SER A 261 18.31 -3.42 17.57
N SER A 262 18.92 -4.56 17.87
CA SER A 262 19.09 -5.71 16.98
C SER A 262 17.77 -6.47 16.77
N GLY A 263 17.72 -7.32 15.73
CA GLY A 263 16.55 -8.13 15.46
C GLY A 263 16.16 -9.08 16.61
N SER A 264 17.14 -9.58 17.38
CA SER A 264 16.90 -10.40 18.58
C SER A 264 16.28 -9.60 19.72
N GLU A 265 16.77 -8.39 19.98
CA GLU A 265 16.20 -7.51 21.01
C GLU A 265 14.78 -7.07 20.65
N VAL A 266 14.48 -6.89 19.35
CA VAL A 266 13.11 -6.66 18.90
C VAL A 266 12.19 -7.85 19.20
N LEU A 267 12.65 -9.09 18.97
CA LEU A 267 11.87 -10.28 19.32
C LEU A 267 11.64 -10.40 20.83
N GLU A 268 12.66 -10.10 21.63
CA GLU A 268 12.55 -10.07 23.09
C GLU A 268 11.53 -9.03 23.55
N ALA A 269 11.63 -7.80 23.04
CA ALA A 269 10.68 -6.72 23.35
C ALA A 269 9.24 -7.07 22.95
N LEU A 270 9.04 -7.77 21.83
CA LEU A 270 7.72 -8.28 21.43
C LEU A 270 7.21 -9.34 22.41
N SER A 271 8.08 -10.24 22.89
CA SER A 271 7.73 -11.29 23.86
C SER A 271 7.34 -10.75 25.23
N LEU A 272 7.93 -9.62 25.64
CA LEU A 272 7.62 -8.93 26.89
C LEU A 272 6.42 -7.97 26.79
N SER A 273 5.97 -7.68 25.56
CA SER A 273 4.84 -6.77 25.35
C SER A 273 3.52 -7.51 25.54
N ASP A 274 2.66 -7.02 26.44
CA ASP A 274 1.31 -7.57 26.64
C ASP A 274 0.49 -7.68 25.34
N LYS A 275 0.72 -6.74 24.41
CA LYS A 275 0.01 -6.67 23.12
C LYS A 275 0.53 -7.69 22.11
N TYR A 276 1.82 -8.08 22.17
CA TYR A 276 2.50 -8.83 21.10
C TYR A 276 3.10 -10.17 21.55
N GLN A 277 3.10 -10.48 22.86
CA GLN A 277 3.67 -11.71 23.43
C GLN A 277 3.12 -13.01 22.82
N LYS A 278 1.93 -12.97 22.18
CA LYS A 278 1.31 -14.13 21.52
C LYS A 278 1.81 -14.36 20.09
N LEU A 279 2.68 -13.51 19.56
CA LEU A 279 3.23 -13.66 18.22
C LEU A 279 4.26 -14.77 18.18
N VAL A 280 4.00 -15.81 17.38
CA VAL A 280 4.89 -16.98 17.26
C VAL A 280 5.54 -17.02 15.90
N LYS A 281 6.86 -17.22 15.83
CA LYS A 281 7.57 -17.33 14.55
C LYS A 281 7.10 -18.60 13.83
N TYR A 282 6.33 -18.42 12.76
CA TYR A 282 5.79 -19.54 11.99
C TYR A 282 6.84 -20.07 11.01
N SER A 283 7.14 -21.37 11.09
CA SER A 283 7.87 -22.09 10.05
C SER A 283 6.89 -22.73 9.07
N PRO A 284 6.91 -22.37 7.77
CA PRO A 284 6.02 -22.95 6.75
C PRO A 284 6.33 -24.42 6.41
N VAL A 285 7.28 -25.05 7.10
CA VAL A 285 7.71 -26.43 6.89
C VAL A 285 6.78 -27.40 7.64
N LEU A 286 5.52 -27.53 7.27
CA LEU A 286 4.66 -28.59 7.85
C LEU A 286 3.67 -29.28 6.88
N ALA A 287 3.59 -28.90 5.61
CA ALA A 287 2.77 -29.64 4.65
C ALA A 287 3.64 -30.55 3.77
N GLN A 288 4.13 -31.66 4.33
CA GLN A 288 4.52 -32.80 3.51
C GLN A 288 3.25 -33.30 2.82
N SER A 289 3.16 -33.11 1.51
CA SER A 289 2.11 -33.73 0.70
C SER A 289 2.66 -35.05 0.17
N ALA A 290 1.86 -36.11 0.22
CA ALA A 290 2.24 -37.42 -0.32
C ALA A 290 2.54 -37.37 -1.85
N ASN A 291 2.08 -36.33 -2.55
CA ASN A 291 2.17 -36.17 -4.01
C ASN A 291 2.90 -34.88 -4.42
N GLY A 292 4.15 -34.70 -3.96
CA GLY A 292 5.03 -33.60 -4.39
C GLY A 292 4.81 -32.26 -3.67
N PHE A 293 5.40 -31.18 -4.19
CA PHE A 293 5.38 -29.87 -3.54
C PHE A 293 4.03 -29.16 -3.70
N SER A 294 3.42 -28.73 -2.58
CA SER A 294 2.17 -27.97 -2.59
C SER A 294 2.34 -26.61 -3.30
N LYS A 295 1.23 -26.02 -3.78
CA LYS A 295 1.24 -24.67 -4.39
C LYS A 295 1.80 -23.63 -3.41
N SER A 296 1.36 -23.65 -2.15
CA SER A 296 1.81 -22.74 -1.10
C SER A 296 3.32 -22.87 -0.83
N LEU A 297 3.85 -24.09 -0.80
CA LEU A 297 5.27 -24.33 -0.58
C LEU A 297 6.11 -23.83 -1.75
N ARG A 298 5.67 -24.06 -2.99
CA ARG A 298 6.34 -23.54 -4.20
C ARG A 298 6.39 -22.02 -4.23
N GLN A 299 5.26 -21.36 -3.89
CA GLN A 299 5.20 -19.90 -3.84
C GLN A 299 6.10 -19.33 -2.72
N TRP A 300 6.11 -19.98 -1.55
CA TRP A 300 6.99 -19.59 -0.47
C TRP A 300 8.47 -19.71 -0.86
N LYS A 301 8.87 -20.86 -1.41
CA LYS A 301 10.25 -21.10 -1.80
C LYS A 301 10.70 -20.11 -2.87
N PHE A 302 9.86 -19.87 -3.88
CA PHE A 302 10.13 -18.86 -4.91
C PHE A 302 10.38 -17.47 -4.32
N LEU A 303 9.44 -16.96 -3.49
CA LEU A 303 9.58 -15.62 -2.93
C LEU A 303 10.78 -15.49 -1.99
N LYS A 304 11.04 -16.52 -1.18
CA LYS A 304 12.21 -16.58 -0.30
C LYS A 304 13.50 -16.47 -1.11
N ASP A 305 13.63 -17.27 -2.16
CA ASP A 305 14.85 -17.31 -2.98
C ASP A 305 15.00 -16.04 -3.81
N ALA A 306 13.91 -15.53 -4.38
CA ALA A 306 13.92 -14.29 -5.16
C ALA A 306 14.37 -13.09 -4.32
N LEU A 307 13.87 -12.96 -3.08
CA LEU A 307 14.28 -11.89 -2.17
C LEU A 307 15.72 -12.04 -1.65
N ALA A 308 16.24 -13.27 -1.57
CA ALA A 308 17.61 -13.52 -1.14
C ALA A 308 18.64 -13.05 -2.18
N VAL A 309 18.30 -13.11 -3.47
CA VAL A 309 19.18 -12.69 -4.58
C VAL A 309 18.84 -11.30 -5.14
N SER A 310 17.87 -10.60 -4.57
CA SER A 310 17.50 -9.24 -4.99
C SER A 310 18.66 -8.26 -4.82
N PHE A 311 18.81 -7.33 -5.77
CA PHE A 311 19.70 -6.18 -5.62
C PHE A 311 19.35 -5.37 -4.37
N THR A 312 20.37 -4.76 -3.78
CA THR A 312 20.22 -3.86 -2.64
C THR A 312 20.55 -2.43 -3.05
N CYS A 313 19.94 -1.49 -2.33
CA CYS A 313 20.19 -0.07 -2.49
C CYS A 313 21.58 0.26 -1.96
N GLY A 314 22.43 0.88 -2.78
CA GLY A 314 23.79 1.26 -2.39
C GLY A 314 23.86 2.34 -1.30
N ILE A 315 22.71 2.93 -0.92
CA ILE A 315 22.62 3.99 0.09
C ILE A 315 22.05 3.47 1.41
N CYS A 316 20.88 2.82 1.41
CA CYS A 316 20.23 2.35 2.65
C CYS A 316 20.36 0.85 2.92
N GLY A 317 20.95 0.09 2.00
CA GLY A 317 21.14 -1.37 2.12
C GLY A 317 19.88 -2.22 1.89
N SER A 318 18.70 -1.62 1.83
CA SER A 318 17.41 -2.31 1.64
C SER A 318 17.24 -2.91 0.25
N LYS A 319 16.32 -3.87 0.13
CA LYS A 319 16.09 -4.59 -1.14
C LYS A 319 15.42 -3.67 -2.16
N LEU A 320 15.83 -3.81 -3.40
CA LEU A 320 15.33 -3.05 -4.54
C LEU A 320 14.28 -3.84 -5.30
N ASN A 321 13.26 -3.15 -5.79
CA ASN A 321 12.39 -3.65 -6.84
C ASN A 321 12.88 -3.10 -8.19
N ALA A 322 13.09 -3.99 -9.17
CA ALA A 322 13.69 -3.65 -10.46
C ALA A 322 12.99 -2.49 -11.20
N ARG A 323 11.65 -2.38 -11.10
CA ARG A 323 10.87 -1.36 -11.80
C ARG A 323 10.97 0.03 -11.18
N THR A 324 11.13 0.10 -9.87
CA THR A 324 11.04 1.35 -9.12
C THR A 324 12.39 1.89 -8.67
N SER A 325 13.47 1.18 -9.01
CA SER A 325 14.84 1.59 -8.72
C SER A 325 15.35 2.62 -9.71
N THR A 326 16.31 3.44 -9.28
CA THR A 326 16.96 4.47 -10.10
C THR A 326 18.47 4.28 -10.07
N MET A 327 19.14 4.76 -11.12
CA MET A 327 20.59 4.84 -11.16
C MET A 327 21.06 6.08 -10.38
N ASP A 328 22.05 5.89 -9.51
CA ASP A 328 22.73 6.91 -8.73
C ASP A 328 24.24 6.85 -8.97
N HIS A 329 24.94 7.95 -8.71
CA HIS A 329 26.40 8.02 -8.71
C HIS A 329 26.92 7.87 -7.27
N LYS A 330 27.78 6.90 -6.94
CA LYS A 330 28.39 6.78 -5.59
C LYS A 330 28.98 8.09 -5.10
N LYS A 331 29.71 8.78 -5.99
CA LYS A 331 30.14 10.16 -5.83
C LYS A 331 29.40 11.05 -6.84
N ASP A 332 28.65 12.03 -6.34
CA ASP A 332 27.86 12.90 -7.20
C ASP A 332 28.73 13.70 -8.18
N LEU A 333 28.20 13.96 -9.38
CA LEU A 333 28.85 14.81 -10.39
C LEU A 333 29.16 16.21 -9.84
N LYS A 334 28.25 16.80 -9.05
CA LYS A 334 28.44 18.11 -8.38
C LYS A 334 29.63 18.14 -7.42
N HIS A 335 30.10 16.97 -6.98
CA HIS A 335 31.25 16.81 -6.09
C HIS A 335 32.48 16.23 -6.82
N GLY A 336 32.49 16.24 -8.16
CA GLY A 336 33.60 15.74 -8.98
C GLY A 336 33.57 14.22 -9.19
N GLY A 337 32.38 13.60 -9.14
CA GLY A 337 32.15 12.26 -9.65
C GLY A 337 32.26 12.18 -11.17
N LYS A 338 32.34 10.96 -11.71
CA LYS A 338 32.40 10.69 -13.16
C LYS A 338 31.25 9.78 -13.61
N ASP A 339 30.83 9.90 -14.86
CA ASP A 339 29.90 8.97 -15.52
C ASP A 339 30.64 7.69 -15.94
N ALA A 340 31.01 6.87 -14.95
CA ALA A 340 31.71 5.61 -15.13
C ALA A 340 30.98 4.47 -14.42
N GLY A 341 31.09 3.25 -14.96
CA GLY A 341 30.44 2.06 -14.40
C GLY A 341 30.75 1.84 -12.92
N ASP A 342 32.00 2.07 -12.50
CA ASP A 342 32.42 1.88 -11.11
C ASP A 342 31.82 2.91 -10.14
N ASN A 343 31.45 4.09 -10.65
CA ASN A 343 30.75 5.13 -9.91
C ASN A 343 29.23 4.94 -9.94
N ALA A 344 28.69 3.98 -10.69
CA ALA A 344 27.27 3.74 -10.74
C ALA A 344 26.82 2.83 -9.59
N GLN A 345 25.65 3.09 -9.05
CA GLN A 345 24.97 2.21 -8.10
C GLN A 345 23.45 2.27 -8.27
N TRP A 346 22.75 1.19 -7.92
CA TRP A 346 21.30 1.21 -7.85
C TRP A 346 20.83 1.76 -6.51
N ALA A 347 19.80 2.61 -6.55
CA ALA A 347 19.23 3.23 -5.37
C ALA A 347 17.72 3.36 -5.45
N HIS A 348 17.04 3.36 -4.29
CA HIS A 348 15.66 3.83 -4.23
C HIS A 348 15.59 5.32 -4.60
N PRO A 349 14.50 5.79 -5.22
CA PRO A 349 14.38 7.19 -5.65
C PRO A 349 14.59 8.19 -4.50
N TYR A 350 13.91 7.98 -3.36
CA TYR A 350 14.08 8.84 -2.17
C TYR A 350 15.50 8.80 -1.62
N CYS A 351 16.17 7.64 -1.70
CA CYS A 351 17.55 7.53 -1.26
C CYS A 351 18.47 8.41 -2.11
N ASN A 352 18.35 8.28 -3.43
CA ASN A 352 19.10 9.03 -4.42
C ASN A 352 18.85 10.55 -4.31
N SER A 353 17.59 10.98 -4.30
CA SER A 353 17.24 12.39 -4.45
C SER A 353 17.23 13.19 -3.14
N THR A 354 17.19 12.54 -1.97
CA THR A 354 16.89 13.24 -0.71
C THR A 354 17.72 12.73 0.45
N PHE A 355 17.67 11.43 0.73
CA PHE A 355 18.30 10.89 1.94
C PHE A 355 19.83 10.98 1.89
N LYS A 356 20.45 10.73 0.74
CA LYS A 356 21.91 10.78 0.59
C LYS A 356 22.51 12.13 1.00
N ASP A 357 21.92 13.22 0.49
CA ASP A 357 22.33 14.58 0.85
C ASP A 357 22.08 14.87 2.34
N ALA A 358 20.96 14.39 2.91
CA ALA A 358 20.65 14.56 4.33
C ALA A 358 21.64 13.80 5.23
N ALA A 359 21.97 12.55 4.88
CA ALA A 359 22.93 11.72 5.60
C ALA A 359 24.34 12.32 5.56
N ALA A 360 24.77 12.85 4.41
CA ALA A 360 26.06 13.54 4.28
C ALA A 360 26.16 14.77 5.20
N LYS A 361 25.09 15.57 5.31
CA LYS A 361 25.05 16.73 6.21
C LYS A 361 25.14 16.32 7.69
N LEU A 362 24.44 15.26 8.09
CA LEU A 362 24.49 14.74 9.46
C LEU A 362 25.90 14.26 9.81
N ALA A 363 26.56 13.51 8.91
CA ALA A 363 27.93 13.05 9.11
C ALA A 363 28.92 14.20 9.30
N GLN A 364 28.84 15.25 8.46
CA GLN A 364 29.68 16.44 8.58
C GLN A 364 29.46 17.18 9.91
N SER A 365 28.21 17.31 10.35
CA SER A 365 27.89 17.96 11.64
C SER A 365 28.45 17.21 12.85
N ALA A 366 28.42 15.87 12.81
CA ALA A 366 28.97 15.04 13.89
C ALA A 366 30.49 15.15 13.98
N ASP A 367 31.17 15.28 12.84
CA ASP A 367 32.63 15.40 12.77
C ASP A 367 33.12 16.77 13.30
N MET A 368 32.43 17.86 12.94
CA MET A 368 32.73 19.20 13.48
C MET A 368 32.59 19.28 15.00
N THR A 369 31.59 18.61 15.57
CA THR A 369 31.39 18.56 17.04
C THR A 369 32.47 17.75 17.75
N ARG A 370 33.11 16.80 17.06
CA ARG A 370 34.25 16.04 17.60
C ARG A 370 35.53 16.86 17.57
N VAL A 371 35.78 17.59 16.47
CA VAL A 371 36.96 18.47 16.32
C VAL A 371 36.90 19.68 17.27
N SER A 372 35.72 20.18 17.62
CA SER A 372 35.58 21.27 18.61
C SER A 372 35.72 20.83 20.07
N ARG A 373 35.80 19.52 20.33
CA ARG A 373 35.92 18.93 21.69
C ARG A 373 37.29 18.27 21.92
N SER A 374 38.13 18.19 20.89
CA SER A 374 39.57 17.91 20.95
C SER A 374 40.35 19.21 20.99
#